data_AF-A0A317GZV3-F1
#
_entry.id   AF-A0A317GZV3-F1
#
_cell.length_a   1.000
_cell.length_b   1.000
_cell.length_c   1.000
_cell.angle_alpha   90.00
_cell.angle_beta   90.00
_cell.angle_gamma   90.00
#
_symmetry.space_group_name_H-M   'P 1'
#
loop_
_entity.id
_entity.type
_entity.pdbx_description
1 polymer ?
#
loop_
_entity_poly.entity_id
_entity_poly.type
_entity_poly.pdbx_seq_one_letter_code
_entity_poly.pdbx_strand_id
1 'polypeptide(L)' 'MKAHHQGKTDYPTFCNDCATSGIEKWEACMNNMTRTYFDKTGDEILVEEIPQ' A
#
# COMPACT_ATOMS: atom_id res chain seq x y z
N MET A 1 -3.65 5.98 -0.62
CA MET A 1 -2.16 6.06 -0.73
C MET A 1 -1.60 7.48 -0.59
N LYS A 2 -1.79 8.40 -1.55
CA LYS A 2 -1.19 9.76 -1.48
C LYS A 2 -1.55 10.57 -0.22
N ALA A 3 -2.78 10.45 0.29
CA ALA A 3 -3.19 11.13 1.53
C ALA A 3 -2.47 10.58 2.78
N HIS A 4 -2.25 9.26 2.84
CA HIS A 4 -1.52 8.61 3.91
C HIS A 4 -0.04 9.03 3.92
N HIS A 5 0.61 9.05 2.74
CA HIS A 5 1.98 9.56 2.61
C HIS A 5 2.13 11.04 3.02
N GLN A 6 1.04 11.82 3.01
CA GLN A 6 1.01 13.22 3.46
C GLN A 6 0.62 13.37 4.94
N GLY A 7 0.44 12.27 5.68
CA GLY A 7 0.00 12.29 7.08
C GLY A 7 -1.44 12.76 7.28
N LYS A 8 -2.27 12.72 6.21
CA LYS A 8 -3.66 13.23 6.24
C LYS A 8 -4.69 12.18 6.63
N THR A 9 -4.29 10.92 6.76
CA THR A 9 -5.15 9.82 7.22
C THR A 9 -4.47 9.05 8.34
N ASP A 10 -5.23 8.75 9.39
CA ASP A 10 -4.79 7.86 10.45
C ASP A 10 -4.69 6.41 9.95
N TYR A 11 -3.97 5.58 10.70
CA TYR A 11 -3.71 4.19 10.32
C TYR A 11 -5.01 3.36 10.16
N PRO A 12 -6.01 3.44 11.05
CA PRO A 12 -7.28 2.73 10.86
C PRO A 12 -8.05 3.15 9.61
N THR A 13 -8.14 4.46 9.33
CA THR A 13 -8.81 4.97 8.12
C THR A 13 -8.07 4.51 6.87
N PHE A 14 -6.73 4.56 6.89
CA PHE A 14 -5.91 4.04 5.81
C PHE A 14 -6.14 2.56 5.52
N CYS A 15 -6.21 1.71 6.56
CA CYS A 15 -6.52 0.30 6.40
C CYS A 15 -7.91 0.09 5.76
N ASN A 16 -8.90 0.89 6.14
CA ASN A 16 -10.24 0.80 5.56
C ASN A 16 -10.27 1.28 4.09
N ASP A 17 -9.56 2.36 3.78
CA ASP A 17 -9.38 2.84 2.40
C ASP A 17 -8.68 1.80 1.52
N CYS A 18 -7.70 1.08 2.07
CA CYS A 18 -7.04 -0.03 1.38
C CYS A 18 -8.02 -1.19 1.13
N ALA A 19 -8.77 -1.59 2.16
CA ALA A 19 -9.74 -2.69 2.06
C ALA A 19 -10.87 -2.38 1.06
N THR A 20 -11.37 -1.14 1.03
CA THR A 20 -12.38 -0.69 0.05
C THR A 20 -11.84 -0.63 -1.38
N SER A 21 -10.53 -0.41 -1.53
CA SER A 21 -9.84 -0.46 -2.83
C SER A 21 -9.44 -1.88 -3.25
N GLY A 22 -9.75 -2.90 -2.45
CA GLY A 22 -9.43 -4.31 -2.73
C GLY A 22 -8.05 -4.76 -2.26
N ILE A 23 -7.29 -3.90 -1.58
CA ILE A 23 -5.95 -4.21 -1.07
C ILE A 23 -6.08 -4.90 0.29
N GLU A 24 -5.47 -6.08 0.42
CA GLU A 24 -5.40 -6.83 1.68
C GLU A 24 -4.10 -6.55 2.44
N LYS A 25 -2.97 -6.57 1.73
CA LYS A 25 -1.65 -6.39 2.33
C LYS A 25 -0.71 -5.65 1.39
N TRP A 26 0.43 -5.24 1.92
CA TRP A 26 1.54 -4.72 1.13
C TRP A 26 2.88 -5.19 1.67
N GLU A 27 3.85 -5.30 0.78
CA GLU A 27 5.22 -5.72 1.09
C GLU A 27 6.18 -4.64 0.64
N ALA A 28 7.15 -4.30 1.49
CA ALA A 28 8.22 -3.36 1.17
C ALA A 28 9.51 -4.14 0.93
N CYS A 29 9.99 -4.14 -0.31
CA CYS A 29 11.25 -4.76 -0.69
C CYS A 29 12.36 -3.71 -0.67
N MET A 30 13.18 -3.70 0.39
CA MET A 30 14.31 -2.77 0.50
C MET A 30 15.44 -3.06 -0.49
N ASN A 31 15.57 -4.30 -0.95
CA ASN A 31 16.56 -4.66 -1.97
C ASN A 31 16.24 -4.00 -3.32
N ASN A 32 14.95 -3.98 -3.68
CA ASN A 32 14.48 -3.40 -4.94
C ASN A 32 14.00 -1.95 -4.77
N MET A 33 13.96 -1.44 -3.53
CA MET A 33 13.36 -0.15 -3.17
C MET A 33 11.93 -0.01 -3.69
N THR A 34 11.13 -1.09 -3.61
CA THR A 34 9.73 -1.11 -4.05
C THR A 34 8.76 -1.44 -2.93
N ARG A 35 7.52 -1.01 -3.10
CA ARG A 35 6.38 -1.38 -2.28
C ARG A 35 5.30 -1.98 -3.18
N THR A 36 4.93 -3.22 -2.93
CA THR A 36 3.92 -3.95 -3.69
C THR A 36 2.67 -4.14 -2.85
N TYR A 37 1.50 -3.85 -3.41
CA TYR A 37 0.19 -4.05 -2.78
C TYR A 37 -0.49 -5.24 -3.42
N PHE A 38 -1.10 -6.08 -2.58
CA PHE A 38 -1.73 -7.33 -2.99
C PHE A 38 -3.22 -7.33 -2.64
N ASP A 39 -4.01 -7.99 -3.48
CA ASP A 39 -5.41 -8.28 -3.17
C ASP A 39 -5.54 -9.53 -2.29
N LYS A 40 -6.79 -9.92 -2.05
CA LYS A 40 -7.16 -11.10 -1.26
C LYS A 40 -6.86 -12.44 -1.95
N THR A 41 -6.64 -12.44 -3.26
CA THR A 41 -6.20 -13.64 -3.99
C THR A 41 -4.69 -13.78 -4.00
N GLY A 42 -3.98 -12.73 -3.54
CA GLY A 42 -2.53 -12.67 -3.50
C GLY A 42 -1.92 -12.11 -4.78
N ASP A 43 -2.72 -11.52 -5.67
CA ASP A 43 -2.28 -10.94 -6.92
C ASP A 43 -1.77 -9.51 -6.69
N GLU A 44 -0.74 -9.12 -7.44
CA GLU A 44 -0.14 -7.78 -7.38
C GLU A 44 -1.06 -6.76 -8.05
N ILE A 45 -1.61 -5.83 -7.25
CA ILE A 45 -2.49 -4.78 -7.75
C ILE A 45 -1.69 -3.55 -8.16
N LEU A 46 -0.64 -3.23 -7.39
CA LEU A 46 0.12 -2.00 -7.56
C LEU A 46 1.55 -2.17 -7.04
N VAL A 47 2.52 -1.70 -7.82
CA VAL A 47 3.92 -1.58 -7.40
C VAL A 47 4.30 -0.11 -7.43
N GLU A 48 4.73 0.43 -6.29
CA GLU A 48 5.24 1.78 -6.15
C GLU A 48 6.74 1.74 -5.82
N GLU A 49 7.53 2.65 -6.37
CA GLU A 49 8.92 2.85 -5.93
C GLU A 49 8.95 3.65 -4.62
N ILE A 50 9.83 3.27 -3.70
CA ILE A 50 10.06 4.00 -2.46
C ILE A 50 11.01 5.15 -2.77
N PRO A 51 10.58 6.41 -2.66
CA PRO A 51 11.46 7.56 -2.91
C PRO A 51 12.63 7.58 -1.91
N GLN A 52 13.83 7.89 -2.40
CA GLN A 52 15.05 8.12 -1.59
C GLN A 52 15.02 9.49 -0.91
#